data_AF-A0AAP4BUF9-F1
#
_entry.id   AF-A0AAP4BUF9-F1
#
_cell.length_a   1.000
_cell.length_b   1.000
_cell.length_c   1.000
_cell.angle_alpha   90.00
_cell.angle_beta   90.00
_cell.angle_gamma   90.00
#
_symmetry.space_group_name_H-M   'P 1'
#
loop_
_entity.id
_entity.type
_entity.pdbx_description
1 polymer ?
#
loop_
_entity_poly.entity_id
_entity_poly.type
_entity_poly.pdbx_seq_one_letter_code
_entity_poly.pdbx_strand_id
1 'polypeptide(L)'
;MSHALFEIERNHAGRHSQMLEEAIEAATEAGIVETVDRGLLSIARANALALDSAEKAEKPYYAIAQLTGPYREVLEALRMTPANRESEANDQLNAALKQLATPTVAPVHGS
;
A
#
# COMPACT_ATOMS: atom_id res chain seq x y z
N MET A 1 18.13 -31.93 20.65
CA MET A 1 16.75 -31.43 20.60
C MET A 1 16.70 -30.34 19.54
N SER A 2 15.70 -30.42 18.66
CA SER A 2 15.57 -29.74 17.37
C SER A 2 15.61 -28.20 17.43
N HIS A 3 16.59 -27.59 16.76
CA HIS A 3 16.54 -26.18 16.32
C HIS A 3 16.26 -26.04 14.81
N ALA A 4 16.40 -27.12 14.03
CA ALA A 4 16.28 -27.12 12.56
C ALA A 4 14.83 -27.13 12.04
N LEU A 5 13.82 -27.30 12.92
CA LEU A 5 12.41 -27.30 12.50
C LEU A 5 11.79 -25.90 12.37
N PHE A 6 12.48 -24.85 12.81
CA PHE A 6 11.95 -23.47 12.81
C PHE A 6 12.69 -22.51 11.87
N GLU A 7 13.85 -22.90 11.32
CA GLU A 7 14.49 -22.16 10.24
C GLU A 7 13.90 -22.58 8.89
N ILE A 8 12.63 -22.24 8.68
CA ILE A 8 12.12 -22.17 7.31
C ILE A 8 12.64 -20.86 6.73
N GLU A 9 13.84 -20.87 6.17
CA GLU A 9 14.27 -19.81 5.27
C GLU A 9 13.31 -19.81 4.06
N ARG A 10 12.24 -19.02 4.14
CA ARG A 10 11.40 -18.69 3.00
C ARG A 10 12.07 -17.61 2.15
N ASN A 11 13.31 -17.86 1.74
CA ASN A 11 14.00 -16.96 0.84
C ASN A 11 13.55 -17.25 -0.61
N HIS A 12 12.31 -16.89 -0.90
CA HIS A 12 11.69 -17.00 -2.22
C HIS A 12 11.06 -15.67 -2.62
N ALA A 13 11.65 -14.53 -2.22
CA ALA A 13 11.22 -13.23 -2.71
C ALA A 13 11.52 -13.16 -4.22
N GLY A 14 10.46 -13.18 -5.04
CA GLY A 14 10.55 -12.87 -6.45
C GLY A 14 10.21 -11.39 -6.68
N ARG A 15 9.98 -11.04 -7.96
CA ARG A 15 9.77 -9.64 -8.35
C ARG A 15 8.56 -9.00 -7.66
N HIS A 16 7.50 -9.75 -7.37
CA HIS A 16 6.29 -9.20 -6.75
C HIS A 16 6.52 -8.88 -5.29
N SER A 17 7.22 -9.75 -4.57
CA SER A 17 7.61 -9.48 -3.18
C SER A 17 8.51 -8.26 -3.09
N GLN A 18 9.49 -8.13 -3.99
CA GLN A 18 10.38 -6.96 -4.03
C GLN A 18 9.59 -5.67 -4.31
N MET A 19 8.77 -5.65 -5.37
CA MET A 19 7.96 -4.48 -5.73
C MET A 19 6.99 -4.08 -4.62
N LEU A 20 6.45 -5.05 -3.88
CA LEU A 20 5.58 -4.75 -2.74
C LEU A 20 6.36 -4.07 -1.61
N GLU A 21 7.55 -4.57 -1.24
CA GLU A 21 8.33 -3.91 -0.17
C GLU A 21 8.75 -2.49 -0.56
N GLU A 22 9.16 -2.26 -1.81
CA GLU A 22 9.44 -0.91 -2.34
C GLU A 22 8.21 0.01 -2.21
N ALA A 23 7.01 -0.51 -2.51
CA ALA A 23 5.77 0.24 -2.37
C ALA A 23 5.38 0.49 -0.91
N ILE A 24 5.60 -0.48 -0.01
CA ILE A 24 5.33 -0.35 1.43
C ILE A 24 6.27 0.70 2.04
N GLU A 25 7.55 0.69 1.67
CA GLU A 25 8.53 1.68 2.11
C GLU A 25 8.07 3.09 1.72
N ALA A 26 7.79 3.32 0.43
CA ALA A 26 7.29 4.61 -0.05
C ALA A 26 5.97 5.04 0.62
N ALA A 27 5.04 4.10 0.83
CA ALA A 27 3.77 4.39 1.51
C ALA A 27 3.97 4.73 3.01
N THR A 28 4.96 4.09 3.66
CA THR A 28 5.31 4.36 5.05
C THR A 28 5.95 5.74 5.17
N GLU A 29 6.87 6.09 4.28
CA GLU A 29 7.50 7.42 4.22
C GLU A 29 6.47 8.53 3.98
N ALA A 30 5.45 8.26 3.16
CA ALA A 30 4.34 9.16 2.90
C ALA A 30 3.28 9.21 4.02
N GLY A 31 3.41 8.38 5.06
CA GLY A 31 2.42 8.30 6.15
C GLY A 31 1.06 7.72 5.73
N ILE A 32 1.00 6.99 4.61
CA ILE A 32 -0.22 6.35 4.11
C ILE A 32 -0.55 5.09 4.90
N VAL A 33 0.49 4.35 5.31
CA VAL A 33 0.37 3.12 6.10
C VAL A 33 1.03 3.28 7.45
N GLU A 34 0.39 2.77 8.49
CA GLU A 34 0.82 2.86 9.88
C GLU A 34 0.94 1.47 10.54
N THR A 35 1.29 1.46 11.83
CA THR A 35 1.42 0.22 12.60
C THR A 35 0.10 -0.56 12.67
N VAL A 36 -1.05 0.12 12.63
CA VAL A 36 -2.38 -0.51 12.63
C VAL A 36 -2.61 -1.37 11.38
N ASP A 37 -1.94 -1.03 10.26
CA ASP A 37 -2.11 -1.72 8.97
C ASP A 37 -1.27 -2.99 8.84
N ARG A 38 -0.43 -3.30 9.84
CA ARG A 38 0.47 -4.48 9.81
C ARG A 38 -0.25 -5.79 9.51
N GLY A 39 -1.50 -5.94 9.97
CA GLY A 39 -2.33 -7.09 9.64
C GLY A 39 -2.55 -7.23 8.13
N LEU A 40 -3.02 -6.16 7.47
CA LEU A 40 -3.24 -6.14 6.02
C LEU A 40 -1.92 -6.24 5.24
N LEU A 41 -0.86 -5.57 5.70
CA LEU A 41 0.47 -5.67 5.08
C LEU A 41 1.01 -7.12 5.10
N SER A 42 0.70 -7.91 6.13
CA SER A 42 1.08 -9.33 6.18
C SER A 42 0.36 -10.17 5.11
N ILE A 43 -0.90 -9.85 4.83
CA ILE A 43 -1.69 -10.51 3.78
C ILE A 43 -1.18 -10.08 2.39
N ALA A 44 -0.86 -8.80 2.21
CA ALA A 44 -0.25 -8.31 0.97
C ALA A 44 1.05 -9.07 0.66
N ARG A 45 1.92 -9.25 1.65
CA ARG A 45 3.16 -10.03 1.52
C ARG A 45 2.91 -11.49 1.16
N ALA A 46 1.91 -12.12 1.77
CA ALA A 46 1.53 -13.49 1.43
C ALA A 46 1.05 -13.61 -0.03
N ASN A 47 0.26 -12.64 -0.50
CA ASN A 47 -0.20 -12.59 -1.89
C ASN A 47 0.95 -12.36 -2.88
N ALA A 48 1.88 -11.45 -2.57
CA ALA A 48 3.06 -11.20 -3.40
C ALA A 48 3.95 -12.45 -3.53
N LEU A 49 4.20 -13.15 -2.42
CA LEU A 49 4.94 -14.42 -2.43
C LEU A 49 4.20 -15.52 -3.22
N ALA A 50 2.87 -15.57 -3.11
CA ALA A 50 2.05 -16.51 -3.87
C ALA A 50 2.14 -16.23 -5.38
N LEU A 51 2.16 -14.96 -5.79
CA LEU A 51 2.36 -14.57 -7.19
C LEU A 51 3.75 -14.97 -7.69
N ASP A 52 4.80 -14.70 -6.91
CA ASP A 52 6.16 -15.13 -7.24
C ASP A 52 6.27 -16.65 -7.41
N SER A 53 5.53 -17.40 -6.61
CA SER A 53 5.45 -18.86 -6.72
C SER A 53 4.64 -19.30 -7.94
N ALA A 54 3.53 -18.62 -8.23
CA ALA A 54 2.66 -18.91 -9.37
C ALA A 54 3.35 -18.69 -10.71
N GLU A 55 4.22 -17.67 -10.82
CA GLU A 55 5.01 -17.42 -12.04
C GLU A 55 5.97 -18.55 -12.41
N LYS A 56 6.38 -19.34 -11.42
CA LYS A 56 7.29 -20.49 -11.61
C LYS A 56 6.54 -21.79 -11.92
N ALA A 57 5.20 -21.78 -11.87
CA ALA A 57 4.39 -22.97 -12.13
C ALA A 57 4.31 -23.27 -13.64
N GLU A 58 4.09 -24.55 -13.97
CA GLU A 58 3.94 -25.02 -15.36
C GLU A 58 2.76 -24.35 -16.10
N LYS A 59 1.71 -23.97 -15.35
CA LYS A 59 0.51 -23.29 -15.87
C LYS A 59 0.20 -22.05 -15.02
N PRO A 60 0.94 -20.95 -15.22
CA PRO A 60 0.92 -19.81 -14.29
C PRO A 60 -0.39 -19.01 -14.34
N TYR A 61 -1.04 -18.96 -15.50
CA TYR A 61 -2.16 -18.05 -15.79
C TYR A 61 -3.35 -18.20 -14.85
N TYR A 62 -3.72 -19.44 -14.50
CA TYR A 62 -4.90 -19.69 -13.66
C TYR A 62 -4.67 -19.24 -12.22
N ALA A 63 -3.52 -19.60 -11.65
CA ALA A 63 -3.15 -19.19 -10.29
C ALA A 63 -3.00 -17.66 -10.20
N ILE A 64 -2.36 -17.02 -11.19
CA ILE A 64 -2.24 -15.56 -11.25
C ILE A 64 -3.62 -14.89 -11.32
N ALA A 65 -4.52 -15.39 -12.17
CA ALA A 65 -5.87 -14.84 -12.30
C ALA A 65 -6.66 -14.92 -10.99
N GLN A 66 -6.56 -16.04 -10.26
CA GLN A 66 -7.20 -16.22 -8.96
C GLN A 66 -6.63 -15.31 -7.87
N LEU A 67 -5.33 -15.02 -7.91
CA LEU A 67 -4.67 -14.17 -6.91
C LEU A 67 -4.86 -12.67 -7.17
N THR A 68 -5.07 -12.27 -8.42
CA THR A 68 -5.11 -10.84 -8.82
C THR A 68 -6.23 -10.06 -8.13
N GLY A 69 -7.45 -10.63 -8.08
CA GLY A 69 -8.61 -9.98 -7.43
C GLY A 69 -8.39 -9.75 -5.93
N PRO A 70 -8.19 -10.82 -5.14
CA PRO A 70 -7.92 -10.71 -3.70
C PRO A 70 -6.72 -9.83 -3.37
N TYR A 71 -5.66 -9.84 -4.20
CA TYR A 71 -4.50 -8.99 -3.97
C TYR A 71 -4.83 -7.51 -4.18
N ARG A 72 -5.58 -7.18 -5.25
CA ARG A 72 -6.03 -5.81 -5.50
C ARG A 72 -6.88 -5.26 -4.35
N GLU A 73 -7.79 -6.07 -3.80
CA GLU A 73 -8.65 -5.67 -2.68
C GLU A 73 -7.83 -5.27 -1.45
N VAL A 74 -6.77 -6.03 -1.13
CA VAL A 74 -5.86 -5.70 -0.02
C VAL A 74 -5.10 -4.41 -0.29
N LEU A 75 -4.58 -4.21 -1.50
CA LEU A 75 -3.87 -2.98 -1.87
C LEU A 75 -4.79 -1.75 -1.85
N GLU A 76 -6.05 -1.92 -2.23
CA GLU A 76 -7.06 -0.86 -2.18
C GLU A 76 -7.40 -0.48 -0.74
N ALA A 77 -7.56 -1.46 0.16
CA ALA A 77 -7.77 -1.23 1.59
C ALA A 77 -6.59 -0.49 2.24
N LEU A 78 -5.37 -0.77 1.81
CA LEU A 78 -4.15 -0.08 2.24
C LEU A 78 -3.94 1.28 1.57
N ARG A 79 -4.88 1.72 0.72
CA ARG A 79 -4.77 2.93 -0.10
C ARG A 79 -3.58 2.98 -1.06
N MET A 80 -3.02 1.82 -1.40
CA MET A 80 -1.84 1.68 -2.26
C MET A 80 -2.18 1.56 -3.77
N THR A 81 -3.31 2.14 -4.20
CA THR A 81 -3.76 2.14 -5.61
C THR A 81 -3.83 3.56 -6.18
N PRO A 82 -3.68 3.75 -7.51
CA PRO A 82 -3.72 5.09 -8.12
C PRO A 82 -5.01 5.86 -7.86
N ALA A 83 -6.15 5.18 -7.77
CA ALA A 83 -7.45 5.80 -7.52
C ALA A 83 -7.49 6.60 -6.20
N ASN A 84 -6.73 6.18 -5.19
CA ASN A 84 -6.64 6.90 -3.92
C ASN A 84 -5.85 8.21 -4.07
N ARG A 85 -4.85 8.27 -4.95
CA ARG A 85 -4.06 9.49 -5.20
C ARG A 85 -4.89 10.60 -5.85
N GLU A 86 -5.82 10.24 -6.75
CA GLU A 86 -6.73 11.21 -7.37
C GLU A 86 -7.70 11.81 -6.35
N SER A 87 -8.20 11.00 -5.41
CA SER A 87 -9.05 11.49 -4.32
C SER A 87 -8.29 12.46 -3.41
N GLU A 88 -7.08 12.10 -3.00
CA GLU A 88 -6.24 12.95 -2.12
C GLU A 88 -5.85 14.27 -2.79
N ALA A 89 -5.52 14.26 -4.09
CA ALA A 89 -5.23 15.47 -4.84
C ALA A 89 -6.44 16.42 -4.92
N ASN A 90 -7.64 15.86 -5.12
CA ASN A 90 -8.88 16.64 -5.11
C ASN A 90 -9.19 17.24 -3.73
N ASP A 91 -8.94 16.48 -2.65
CA ASP A 91 -9.14 16.97 -1.29
C ASP A 91 -8.16 18.11 -0.93
N GLN A 92 -6.90 18.00 -1.33
CA GLN A 92 -5.90 19.05 -1.16
C GLN A 92 -6.26 20.32 -1.94
N LEU A 93 -6.72 20.18 -3.19
CA LEU A 93 -7.21 21.30 -4.00
C LEU A 93 -8.40 21.99 -3.32
N ASN A 94 -9.38 21.21 -2.84
CA ASN A 94 -10.55 21.73 -2.16
C ASN A 94 -10.19 22.43 -0.83
N ALA A 95 -9.21 21.91 -0.09
CA ALA A 95 -8.69 22.55 1.12
C ALA A 95 -8.02 23.89 0.82
N ALA A 96 -7.19 23.96 -0.23
CA ALA A 96 -6.55 25.20 -0.66
C ALA A 96 -7.56 26.26 -1.13
N LEU A 97 -8.60 25.85 -1.89
CA LEU A 97 -9.68 26.75 -2.31
C LEU A 97 -10.47 27.30 -1.12
N LYS A 98 -10.73 26.50 -0.09
CA LYS A 98 -11.39 26.96 1.16
C LYS A 98 -10.54 27.98 1.92
N GLN A 99 -9.23 27.78 1.98
CA GLN A 99 -8.32 28.74 2.61
C GLN A 99 -8.30 30.07 1.85
N LEU A 100 -8.29 30.03 0.52
CA LEU A 100 -8.31 31.23 -0.33
C LEU A 100 -9.64 32.00 -0.23
N ALA A 101 -10.75 31.29 -0.02
CA ALA A 101 -12.08 31.87 0.12
C ALA A 101 -12.34 32.48 1.52
N THR A 102 -11.42 32.32 2.48
CA THR A 102 -11.55 32.90 3.81
C THR A 102 -10.95 34.32 3.81
N PRO A 103 -11.75 35.38 4.00
CA PRO A 103 -11.22 36.74 3.97
C PRO A 103 -10.35 37.01 5.20
N THR A 104 -9.07 37.34 4.98
CA THR A 104 -8.17 37.85 6.01
C THR A 104 -8.65 39.24 6.45
N VAL A 105 -9.44 39.31 7.52
CA VAL A 105 -9.80 40.60 8.14
C VAL A 105 -8.59 41.08 8.93
N ALA A 106 -7.87 42.06 8.39
CA ALA A 106 -6.81 42.74 9.11
C ALA A 106 -7.41 43.50 10.31
N PRO A 107 -6.84 43.39 11.53
CA PRO A 107 -7.35 44.11 12.68
C PRO A 107 -7.15 45.61 12.47
N VAL A 108 -8.25 46.36 12.44
CA VAL A 108 -8.23 47.82 12.39
C VAL A 108 -7.79 48.31 13.78
N HIS A 109 -6.55 48.76 13.90
CA HIS A 109 -6.11 49.48 15.09
C HIS A 109 -6.76 50.85 15.10
N GLY A 110 -7.83 50.97 15.89
CA GLY A 110 -8.49 52.23 16.20
C GLY A 110 -7.57 53.17 16.97
N SER A 111 -7.61 54.43 16.56
CA SER A 111 -6.84 55.58 17.08
C SER A 111 -7.25 56.01 18.48
#